data_AF-A0A8J4G2W8-F1
#
_entry.id   AF-A0A8J4G2W8-F1
#
_cell.length_a   1.000
_cell.length_b   1.000
_cell.length_c   1.000
_cell.angle_alpha   90.00
_cell.angle_beta   90.00
_cell.angle_gamma   90.00
#
_symmetry.space_group_name_H-M   'P 1'
#
loop_
_entity.id
_entity.type
_entity.pdbx_description
1 polymer ?
#
loop_
_entity_poly.entity_id
_entity_poly.type
_entity_poly.pdbx_seq_one_letter_code
_entity_poly.pdbx_strand_id
1 'polypeptide(L)'
;MRDYGFIVPGNTNDRIKLPNQDTLPALNGASLLEALGIKGDWRNGGKLTRVHPETSPGGEPANLLALARQKSAVLSMNLSDGFPSPKGGGLFGRWPGATSWTDAGRPPPQRLNGSATTMTTERAAVATVRQSYQAALDELPTSIAKDESLLLAHDQASGGAAVPLPSRVAAAVRCRLEHKLLLAEAVRALEIYDIWLHERLRLGRLVG
;
A
#
# COMPACT_ATOMS: atom_id res chain seq x y z
N MET A 1 12.89 18.58 13.22
CA MET A 1 12.47 17.53 12.26
C MET A 1 11.49 16.66 13.02
N ARG A 2 10.24 16.54 12.55
CA ARG A 2 9.31 15.54 13.11
C ARG A 2 9.91 14.15 12.86
N ASP A 3 9.67 13.22 13.77
CA ASP A 3 10.16 11.84 13.75
C ASP A 3 9.62 11.08 12.53
N TYR A 4 10.20 11.32 11.35
CA TYR A 4 10.09 10.39 10.24
C TYR A 4 10.83 9.13 10.70
N GLY A 5 10.10 8.13 11.20
CA GLY A 5 10.67 6.80 11.47
C GLY A 5 11.54 6.40 10.27
N PHE A 6 12.76 5.93 10.53
CA PHE A 6 13.78 5.75 9.49
C PHE A 6 13.27 4.82 8.37
N ILE A 7 12.88 5.40 7.25
CA ILE A 7 12.54 4.68 6.02
C ILE A 7 13.85 4.39 5.30
N VAL A 8 14.10 3.12 5.04
CA VAL A 8 15.30 2.58 4.39
C VAL A 8 14.91 2.14 2.99
N PRO A 9 15.51 2.72 1.92
CA PRO A 9 15.21 2.32 0.55
C PRO A 9 15.27 0.80 0.35
N GLY A 10 14.17 0.23 -0.18
CA GLY A 10 14.06 -1.21 -0.45
C GLY A 10 13.66 -2.07 0.75
N ASN A 11 13.45 -1.51 1.94
CA ASN A 11 12.98 -2.26 3.09
C ASN A 11 11.46 -2.52 2.99
N THR A 12 11.09 -3.80 2.85
CA THR A 12 9.69 -4.23 2.80
C THR A 12 8.96 -4.09 4.15
N ASN A 13 9.71 -3.85 5.24
CA ASN A 13 9.15 -3.65 6.57
C ASN A 13 8.88 -2.18 6.89
N ASP A 14 9.25 -1.26 5.99
CA ASP A 14 8.93 0.14 6.19
C ASP A 14 7.41 0.34 6.17
N ARG A 15 6.94 1.16 7.11
CA ARG A 15 5.54 1.52 7.25
C ARG A 15 5.42 3.03 7.30
N ILE A 16 4.46 3.55 6.54
CA ILE A 16 4.05 4.94 6.64
C ILE A 16 2.95 5.01 7.70
N LYS A 17 3.12 5.89 8.68
CA LYS A 17 2.07 6.22 9.64
C LYS A 17 1.54 7.61 9.33
N LEU A 18 0.27 7.70 8.92
CA LEU A 18 -0.40 8.99 8.77
C LEU A 18 -0.76 9.57 10.15
N PRO A 19 -0.83 10.91 10.32
CA PRO A 19 -1.15 11.54 11.61
C PRO A 19 -2.50 11.09 12.21
N ASN A 20 -3.47 10.78 11.36
CA ASN A 20 -4.83 10.36 11.72
C ASN A 20 -5.14 8.92 11.29
N GLN A 21 -4.10 8.09 11.09
CA GLN A 21 -4.22 6.73 10.56
C GLN A 21 -5.33 5.93 11.25
N ASP A 22 -5.40 5.94 12.58
CA ASP A 22 -6.35 5.14 13.37
C ASP A 22 -7.82 5.56 13.18
N THR A 23 -8.06 6.75 12.61
CA THR A 23 -9.41 7.27 12.31
C THR A 23 -9.85 6.98 10.88
N LEU A 24 -8.93 6.53 10.01
CA LEU A 24 -9.24 6.23 8.62
C LEU A 24 -10.05 4.94 8.51
N PRO A 25 -11.02 4.88 7.57
CA PRO A 25 -11.81 3.68 7.37
C PRO A 25 -10.89 2.52 6.94
N ALA A 26 -11.17 1.34 7.49
CA ALA A 26 -10.46 0.14 7.09
C ALA A 26 -10.92 -0.32 5.70
N LEU A 27 -9.97 -0.69 4.85
CA LEU A 27 -10.22 -1.23 3.51
C LEU A 27 -10.26 -2.75 3.54
N ASN A 28 -10.96 -3.40 2.61
CA ASN A 28 -10.92 -4.85 2.49
C ASN A 28 -9.56 -5.30 1.94
N GLY A 29 -8.74 -5.93 2.79
CA GLY A 29 -7.38 -6.30 2.41
C GLY A 29 -7.33 -7.35 1.28
N ALA A 30 -8.26 -8.30 1.25
CA ALA A 30 -8.26 -9.37 0.25
C ALA A 30 -8.59 -8.82 -1.15
N SER A 31 -9.59 -7.95 -1.23
CA SER A 31 -9.99 -7.30 -2.46
C SER A 31 -8.94 -6.31 -2.95
N LEU A 32 -8.30 -5.56 -2.06
CA LEU A 32 -7.17 -4.69 -2.41
C LEU A 32 -6.00 -5.49 -2.98
N LEU A 33 -5.56 -6.56 -2.32
CA LEU A 33 -4.47 -7.41 -2.83
C LEU A 33 -4.84 -8.06 -4.17
N GLU A 34 -6.08 -8.50 -4.34
CA GLU A 34 -6.57 -9.04 -5.62
C GLU A 34 -6.48 -7.99 -6.74
N ALA A 35 -6.94 -6.76 -6.49
CA ALA A 35 -6.89 -5.66 -7.46
C ALA A 35 -5.46 -5.32 -7.88
N LEU A 36 -4.50 -5.43 -6.96
CA LEU A 36 -3.08 -5.18 -7.23
C LEU A 36 -2.35 -6.38 -7.87
N GLY A 37 -3.03 -7.51 -8.04
CA GLY A 37 -2.41 -8.75 -8.51
C GLY A 37 -1.37 -9.30 -7.54
N ILE A 38 -1.59 -9.11 -6.24
CA ILE A 38 -0.75 -9.63 -5.15
C ILE A 38 -1.45 -10.84 -4.50
N LYS A 39 -0.73 -11.95 -4.41
CA LYS A 39 -1.10 -13.15 -3.64
C LYS A 39 -0.46 -13.08 -2.26
N GLY A 40 -1.14 -13.71 -1.29
CA GLY A 40 -0.64 -13.88 0.07
C GLY A 40 -1.60 -13.33 1.11
N ASP A 41 -1.21 -13.48 2.38
CA ASP A 41 -1.93 -12.95 3.54
C ASP A 41 -1.13 -11.79 4.13
N TRP A 42 -1.70 -10.58 4.09
CA TRP A 42 -1.07 -9.37 4.60
C TRP A 42 -0.84 -9.42 6.13
N ARG A 43 -1.61 -10.25 6.84
CA ARG A 43 -1.47 -10.43 8.30
C ARG A 43 -0.14 -11.08 8.67
N ASN A 44 0.44 -11.86 7.76
CA ASN A 44 1.68 -12.60 7.98
C ASN A 44 2.93 -11.82 7.59
N GLY A 45 2.82 -10.50 7.39
CA GLY A 45 3.93 -9.54 7.41
C GLY A 45 5.03 -9.67 6.34
N GLY A 46 5.04 -10.71 5.50
CA GLY A 46 6.15 -10.92 4.55
C GLY A 46 5.92 -11.88 3.39
N LYS A 47 4.84 -12.66 3.36
CA LYS A 47 4.58 -13.64 2.29
C LYS A 47 3.67 -13.10 1.18
N LEU A 48 3.88 -11.85 0.78
CA LEU A 48 3.17 -11.27 -0.37
C LEU A 48 4.00 -11.51 -1.64
N THR A 49 3.38 -12.02 -2.71
CA THR A 49 4.02 -12.29 -4.01
C THR A 49 3.13 -11.81 -5.15
N ARG A 50 3.69 -11.47 -6.33
CA ARG A 50 2.88 -11.05 -7.48
C ARG A 50 2.36 -12.29 -8.24
N VAL A 51 1.11 -12.26 -8.71
CA VAL A 51 0.47 -13.41 -9.38
C VAL A 51 1.07 -13.71 -10.75
N HIS A 52 1.47 -12.66 -11.49
CA HIS A 52 2.10 -12.77 -12.80
C HIS A 52 3.52 -12.19 -12.73
N PRO A 53 4.54 -13.03 -12.48
CA PRO A 53 5.94 -12.63 -12.62
C PRO A 53 6.39 -12.58 -14.11
N GLU A 54 5.55 -13.07 -15.03
CA GLU A 54 5.93 -13.28 -16.43
C GLU A 54 5.78 -12.01 -17.28
N THR A 55 6.84 -11.19 -17.32
CA THR A 55 7.28 -10.45 -18.52
C THR A 55 8.68 -9.83 -18.43
N SER A 56 9.55 -10.24 -17.51
CA SER A 56 10.98 -9.91 -17.62
C SER A 56 11.85 -11.04 -17.07
N PRO A 57 12.38 -11.93 -17.93
CA PRO A 57 13.48 -12.80 -17.57
C PRO A 57 14.70 -11.90 -17.34
N GLY A 58 15.14 -11.81 -16.08
CA GLY A 58 16.09 -10.80 -15.62
C GLY A 58 15.38 -9.73 -14.82
N GLY A 59 14.92 -10.08 -13.61
CA GLY A 59 14.20 -9.18 -12.72
C GLY A 59 15.02 -7.94 -12.42
N GLU A 60 14.85 -6.91 -13.25
CA GLU A 60 15.45 -5.60 -13.10
C GLU A 60 15.31 -5.16 -11.64
N PRO A 61 16.39 -4.72 -10.97
CA PRO A 61 16.34 -4.30 -9.56
C PRO A 61 15.27 -3.23 -9.32
N ALA A 62 14.95 -2.42 -10.34
CA ALA A 62 13.86 -1.46 -10.33
C ALA A 62 12.48 -2.11 -10.11
N ASN A 63 12.21 -3.28 -10.72
CA ASN A 63 10.95 -4.01 -10.56
C ASN A 63 10.79 -4.59 -9.16
N LEU A 64 11.88 -5.07 -8.57
CA LEU A 64 11.89 -5.56 -7.17
C LEU A 64 11.64 -4.42 -6.18
N LEU A 65 12.27 -3.27 -6.40
CA LEU A 65 12.10 -2.08 -5.57
C LEU A 65 10.67 -1.53 -5.67
N ALA A 66 10.10 -1.45 -6.88
CA ALA A 66 8.72 -1.03 -7.09
C ALA A 66 7.73 -1.97 -6.36
N LEU A 67 7.95 -3.29 -6.44
CA LEU A 67 7.14 -4.27 -5.70
C LEU A 67 7.32 -4.13 -4.17
N ALA A 68 8.53 -3.88 -3.69
CA ALA A 68 8.79 -3.64 -2.28
C ALA A 68 8.03 -2.40 -1.78
N ARG A 69 8.08 -1.29 -2.52
CA ARG A 69 7.32 -0.07 -2.23
C ARG A 69 5.82 -0.32 -2.21
N GLN A 70 5.31 -1.03 -3.21
CA GLN A 70 3.88 -1.38 -3.29
C GLN A 70 3.43 -2.17 -2.06
N LYS A 71 4.21 -3.18 -1.64
CA LYS A 71 3.93 -3.96 -0.44
C LYS A 71 3.98 -3.10 0.82
N SER A 72 5.04 -2.31 1.00
CA SER A 72 5.19 -1.42 2.15
C SER A 72 4.03 -0.42 2.24
N ALA A 73 3.62 0.17 1.11
CA ALA A 73 2.49 1.08 1.03
C ALA A 73 1.17 0.40 1.44
N VAL A 74 0.85 -0.77 0.87
CA VAL A 74 -0.36 -1.52 1.21
C VAL A 74 -0.38 -1.95 2.68
N LEU A 75 0.75 -2.46 3.19
CA LEU A 75 0.87 -2.89 4.58
C LEU A 75 0.87 -1.72 5.59
N SER A 76 0.94 -0.48 5.11
CA SER A 76 0.79 0.73 5.91
C SER A 76 -0.66 1.18 6.09
N MET A 77 -1.59 0.59 5.33
CA MET A 77 -3.01 0.96 5.37
C MET A 77 -3.76 0.20 6.48
N ASN A 78 -4.90 0.75 6.89
CA ASN A 78 -5.83 0.02 7.76
C ASN A 78 -6.56 -1.03 6.93
N LEU A 79 -6.19 -2.30 7.11
CA LEU A 79 -6.79 -3.42 6.39
C LEU A 79 -7.73 -4.21 7.30
N SER A 80 -8.94 -4.45 6.81
CA SER A 80 -9.93 -5.32 7.41
C SER A 80 -9.91 -6.70 6.77
N ASP A 81 -10.33 -7.68 7.57
CA ASP A 81 -10.39 -9.08 7.20
C ASP A 81 -11.63 -9.46 6.38
N GLY A 82 -12.53 -8.50 6.13
CA GLY A 82 -13.83 -8.71 5.49
C GLY A 82 -14.88 -9.33 6.41
N PHE A 83 -14.53 -9.71 7.63
CA PHE A 83 -15.49 -10.20 8.62
C PHE A 83 -16.17 -9.03 9.35
N PRO A 84 -17.49 -9.13 9.62
CA PRO A 84 -18.14 -8.17 10.50
C PRO A 84 -17.45 -8.18 11.86
N SER A 85 -17.13 -7.00 12.39
CA SER A 85 -16.55 -6.87 13.73
C SER A 85 -17.45 -7.59 14.75
N PRO A 86 -16.89 -8.37 15.70
CA PRO A 86 -17.66 -9.19 16.64
C PRO A 86 -18.53 -8.40 17.64
N LYS A 87 -18.72 -7.08 17.45
CA LYS A 87 -19.58 -6.23 18.27
C LYS A 87 -21.08 -6.62 18.23
N GLY A 88 -21.49 -7.55 17.38
CA GLY A 88 -22.80 -8.20 17.44
C GLY A 88 -22.71 -9.54 18.17
N GLY A 89 -23.03 -9.56 19.46
CA GLY A 89 -23.02 -10.74 20.31
C GLY A 89 -23.93 -11.85 19.79
N GLY A 90 -23.32 -12.85 19.14
CA GLY A 90 -23.93 -14.12 18.83
C GLY A 90 -22.83 -15.16 18.76
N LEU A 91 -22.84 -16.13 19.68
CA LEU A 91 -21.82 -17.18 19.79
C LEU A 91 -21.65 -18.03 18.51
N PHE A 92 -22.54 -17.86 17.52
CA PHE A 92 -22.61 -18.61 16.27
C PHE A 92 -22.86 -17.73 15.05
N GLY A 93 -22.20 -16.56 14.96
CA GLY A 93 -22.04 -15.89 13.65
C GLY A 93 -21.51 -16.89 12.61
N ARG A 94 -21.76 -16.68 11.31
CA ARG A 94 -21.32 -17.58 10.21
C ARG A 94 -19.79 -17.70 10.16
N TRP A 95 -19.23 -18.51 11.05
CA TRP A 95 -17.82 -18.89 11.06
C TRP A 95 -17.57 -19.75 9.84
N PRO A 96 -16.47 -19.52 9.11
CA PRO A 96 -16.13 -20.37 7.99
C PRO A 96 -15.76 -21.77 8.52
N GLY A 97 -16.13 -22.81 7.76
CA GLY A 97 -15.97 -24.20 8.18
C GLY A 97 -14.51 -24.55 8.55
N ALA A 98 -14.34 -25.55 9.42
CA ALA A 98 -13.06 -25.95 10.01
C ALA A 98 -11.92 -26.21 9.00
N THR A 99 -12.26 -26.50 7.74
CA THR A 99 -11.30 -26.73 6.63
C THR A 99 -10.70 -25.48 6.00
N SER A 100 -11.12 -24.28 6.41
CA SER A 100 -10.67 -23.01 5.80
C SER A 100 -9.66 -22.24 6.64
N TRP A 101 -9.28 -22.76 7.81
CA TRP A 101 -8.43 -22.05 8.76
C TRP A 101 -6.96 -22.08 8.32
N THR A 102 -6.28 -20.95 8.45
CA THR A 102 -4.83 -20.85 8.21
C THR A 102 -4.06 -21.63 9.28
N ASP A 103 -2.79 -21.95 9.02
CA ASP A 103 -1.88 -22.59 10.00
C ASP A 103 -1.80 -21.82 11.34
N ALA A 104 -2.11 -20.52 11.31
CA ALA A 104 -2.17 -19.66 12.48
C ALA A 104 -3.54 -19.71 13.22
N GLY A 105 -4.44 -20.62 12.83
CA GLY A 105 -5.76 -20.74 13.42
C GLY A 105 -6.63 -19.50 13.18
N ARG A 106 -6.53 -18.87 12.00
CA ARG A 106 -7.41 -17.75 11.60
C ARG A 106 -8.23 -18.08 10.36
N PRO A 107 -9.46 -17.59 10.23
CA PRO A 107 -10.21 -17.74 8.99
C PRO A 107 -9.51 -17.00 7.85
N PRO A 108 -9.64 -17.46 6.60
CA PRO A 108 -8.99 -16.81 5.48
C PRO A 108 -9.67 -15.45 5.25
N PRO A 109 -8.90 -14.41 4.86
CA PRO A 109 -9.49 -13.11 4.63
C PRO A 109 -10.56 -13.16 3.53
N GLN A 110 -11.70 -12.52 3.78
CA GLN A 110 -12.83 -12.53 2.87
C GLN A 110 -12.78 -11.34 1.93
N ARG A 111 -12.99 -11.64 0.64
CA ARG A 111 -13.19 -10.62 -0.39
C ARG A 111 -14.53 -9.93 -0.14
N LEU A 112 -14.64 -8.68 -0.61
CA LEU A 112 -15.92 -8.00 -0.66
C LEU A 112 -16.95 -8.83 -1.43
N ASN A 113 -18.15 -8.91 -0.88
CA ASN A 113 -19.28 -9.45 -1.60
C ASN A 113 -19.64 -8.55 -2.79
N GLY A 114 -20.17 -9.14 -3.86
CA GLY A 114 -20.55 -8.44 -5.08
C GLY A 114 -21.73 -7.46 -4.95
N SER A 115 -22.14 -7.09 -3.74
CA SER A 115 -23.30 -6.23 -3.54
C SER A 115 -22.98 -4.79 -3.93
N ALA A 116 -23.89 -4.15 -4.66
CA ALA A 116 -23.71 -2.76 -5.09
C ALA A 116 -23.51 -1.81 -3.90
N THR A 117 -24.21 -2.04 -2.79
CA THR A 117 -24.12 -1.23 -1.58
C THR A 117 -22.74 -1.33 -0.94
N THR A 118 -22.21 -2.55 -0.76
CA THR A 118 -20.92 -2.76 -0.09
C THR A 118 -19.76 -2.24 -0.93
N MET A 119 -19.80 -2.44 -2.25
CA MET A 119 -18.80 -1.87 -3.15
C MET A 119 -18.86 -0.34 -3.18
N THR A 120 -20.05 0.26 -3.13
CA THR A 120 -20.17 1.74 -3.08
C THR A 120 -19.62 2.30 -1.76
N THR A 121 -19.92 1.65 -0.64
CA THR A 121 -19.33 2.01 0.67
C THR A 121 -17.82 1.87 0.67
N GLU A 122 -17.30 0.77 0.12
CA GLU A 122 -15.84 0.56 -0.01
C GLU A 122 -15.20 1.67 -0.84
N ARG A 123 -15.78 2.04 -1.99
CA ARG A 123 -15.23 3.12 -2.83
C ARG A 123 -15.18 4.46 -2.11
N ALA A 124 -16.19 4.77 -1.28
CA ALA A 124 -16.17 5.96 -0.44
C ALA A 124 -15.05 5.91 0.62
N ALA A 125 -14.80 4.73 1.21
CA ALA A 125 -13.67 4.52 2.11
C ALA A 125 -12.32 4.69 1.38
N VAL A 126 -12.16 4.09 0.20
CA VAL A 126 -10.98 4.23 -0.67
C VAL A 126 -10.71 5.70 -1.00
N ALA A 127 -11.74 6.46 -1.37
CA ALA A 127 -11.61 7.89 -1.65
C ALA A 127 -11.10 8.68 -0.43
N THR A 128 -11.63 8.38 0.76
CA THR A 128 -11.22 9.02 2.03
C THR A 128 -9.76 8.71 2.38
N VAL A 129 -9.36 7.43 2.27
CA VAL A 129 -7.97 7.01 2.54
C VAL A 129 -7.04 7.64 1.52
N ARG A 130 -7.39 7.61 0.23
CA ARG A 130 -6.59 8.20 -0.86
C ARG A 130 -6.37 9.70 -0.65
N GLN A 131 -7.43 10.43 -0.31
CA GLN A 131 -7.32 11.86 -0.01
C GLN A 131 -6.36 12.12 1.16
N SER A 132 -6.36 11.26 2.18
CA SER A 132 -5.47 11.41 3.34
C SER A 132 -4.00 11.17 2.98
N TYR A 133 -3.71 10.14 2.18
CA TYR A 133 -2.35 9.91 1.65
C TYR A 133 -1.89 11.04 0.72
N GLN A 134 -2.78 11.54 -0.15
CA GLN A 134 -2.48 12.65 -1.04
C GLN A 134 -2.19 13.93 -0.27
N ALA A 135 -3.02 14.28 0.73
CA ALA A 135 -2.79 15.44 1.59
C ALA A 135 -1.43 15.33 2.32
N ALA A 136 -1.09 14.15 2.84
CA ALA A 136 0.19 13.93 3.49
C ALA A 136 1.39 14.09 2.53
N LEU A 137 1.24 13.72 1.25
CA LEU A 137 2.25 13.94 0.22
C LEU A 137 2.40 15.43 -0.12
N ASP A 138 1.28 16.15 -0.23
CA ASP A 138 1.23 17.56 -0.60
C ASP A 138 1.75 18.49 0.52
N GLU A 139 1.63 18.07 1.79
CA GLU A 139 2.17 18.80 2.95
C GLU A 139 3.71 18.77 3.02
N LEU A 140 4.39 17.93 2.23
CA LEU A 140 5.84 17.80 2.31
C LEU A 140 6.56 19.01 1.70
N PRO A 141 7.65 19.49 2.32
CA PRO A 141 8.27 20.76 1.96
C PRO A 141 9.03 20.76 0.62
N THR A 142 9.25 19.59 0.02
CA THR A 142 9.88 19.46 -1.31
C THR A 142 9.13 18.41 -2.12
N SER A 143 9.19 18.50 -3.45
CA SER A 143 8.63 17.49 -4.35
C SER A 143 9.54 16.26 -4.49
N ILE A 144 9.04 15.20 -5.12
CA ILE A 144 9.83 14.02 -5.52
C ILE A 144 10.93 14.46 -6.50
N ALA A 145 10.56 15.14 -7.59
CA ALA A 145 11.49 15.60 -8.62
C ALA A 145 12.61 16.51 -8.06
N LYS A 146 12.29 17.35 -7.06
CA LYS A 146 13.30 18.18 -6.40
C LYS A 146 14.33 17.34 -5.64
N ASP A 147 13.90 16.31 -4.91
CA ASP A 147 14.83 15.43 -4.19
C ASP A 147 15.64 14.54 -5.14
N GLU A 148 15.02 14.04 -6.21
CA GLU A 148 15.73 13.28 -7.26
C GLU A 148 16.81 14.13 -7.94
N SER A 149 16.48 15.36 -8.34
CA SER A 149 17.45 16.28 -8.95
C SER A 149 18.64 16.57 -8.03
N LEU A 150 18.39 16.70 -6.72
CA LEU A 150 19.40 16.98 -5.71
C LEU A 150 20.31 15.78 -5.46
N LEU A 151 19.79 14.55 -5.50
CA LEU A 151 20.58 13.33 -5.42
C LEU A 151 21.38 13.09 -6.71
N LEU A 152 20.79 13.33 -7.87
CA LEU A 152 21.47 13.22 -9.16
C LEU A 152 22.65 14.19 -9.25
N ALA A 153 22.47 15.44 -8.84
CA ALA A 153 23.55 16.42 -8.78
C ALA A 153 24.66 16.00 -7.79
N HIS A 154 24.29 15.39 -6.65
CA HIS A 154 25.26 14.85 -5.69
C HIS A 154 26.07 13.68 -6.25
N ASP A 155 25.42 12.75 -6.95
CA ASP A 155 26.09 11.59 -7.54
C ASP A 155 27.02 12.04 -8.68
N GLN A 156 26.62 13.03 -9.48
CA GLN A 156 27.46 13.64 -10.53
C GLN A 156 28.61 14.51 -9.98
N ALA A 157 28.42 15.18 -8.84
CA ALA A 157 29.45 15.98 -8.17
C ALA A 157 30.70 15.17 -7.83
N SER A 158 30.53 13.86 -7.61
CA SER A 158 31.64 12.91 -7.40
C SER A 158 32.58 12.81 -8.61
N GLY A 159 32.18 13.32 -9.77
CA GLY A 159 32.91 13.32 -11.04
C GLY A 159 33.60 14.64 -11.45
N GLY A 160 33.59 15.69 -10.62
CA GLY A 160 34.63 16.75 -10.73
C GLY A 160 34.23 18.20 -11.03
N ALA A 161 33.04 18.70 -10.68
CA ALA A 161 32.77 20.15 -10.78
C ALA A 161 31.86 20.75 -9.69
N ALA A 162 31.04 19.95 -9.02
CA ALA A 162 30.15 20.42 -7.97
C ALA A 162 30.61 19.92 -6.58
N VAL A 163 30.27 20.67 -5.53
CA VAL A 163 30.53 20.22 -4.15
C VAL A 163 29.50 19.15 -3.80
N PRO A 164 29.91 17.91 -3.51
CA PRO A 164 28.97 16.86 -3.13
C PRO A 164 28.33 17.20 -1.78
N LEU A 165 27.07 16.80 -1.62
CA LEU A 165 26.41 16.83 -0.32
C LEU A 165 27.21 16.00 0.70
N PRO A 166 27.26 16.43 1.97
CA PRO A 166 27.75 15.57 3.04
C PRO A 166 26.96 14.26 3.07
N SER A 167 27.64 13.13 3.33
CA SER A 167 27.03 11.78 3.27
C SER A 167 25.76 11.65 4.11
N ARG A 168 25.75 12.25 5.31
CA ARG A 168 24.57 12.30 6.19
C ARG A 168 23.40 13.08 5.60
N VAL A 169 23.69 14.16 4.87
CA VAL A 169 22.67 14.97 4.19
C VAL A 169 22.09 14.19 3.00
N ALA A 170 22.95 13.56 2.20
CA ALA A 170 22.50 12.72 1.10
C ALA A 170 21.64 11.54 1.59
N ALA A 171 22.03 10.89 2.69
CA ALA A 171 21.23 9.85 3.33
C ALA A 171 19.85 10.37 3.78
N ALA A 172 19.79 11.54 4.44
CA ALA A 172 18.53 12.14 4.86
C ALA A 172 17.62 12.48 3.66
N VAL A 173 18.19 12.95 2.55
CA VAL A 173 17.44 13.21 1.31
C VAL A 173 16.89 11.90 0.72
N ARG A 174 17.69 10.82 0.70
CA ARG A 174 17.23 9.49 0.25
C ARG A 174 16.08 8.96 1.11
N CYS A 175 16.17 9.06 2.44
CA CYS A 175 15.07 8.68 3.33
C CYS A 175 13.80 9.49 3.06
N ARG A 176 13.94 10.82 2.89
CA ARG A 176 12.81 11.71 2.59
C ARG A 176 12.19 11.41 1.22
N LEU A 177 13.01 11.14 0.20
CA LEU A 177 12.56 10.74 -1.12
C LEU A 177 11.78 9.42 -1.05
N GLU A 178 12.32 8.41 -0.35
CA GLU A 178 11.65 7.12 -0.20
C GLU A 178 10.29 7.26 0.51
N HIS A 179 10.21 8.10 1.54
CA HIS A 179 8.93 8.41 2.19
C HIS A 179 7.87 8.94 1.22
N LYS A 180 8.26 9.88 0.34
CA LYS A 180 7.36 10.41 -0.71
C LYS A 180 6.96 9.35 -1.73
N LEU A 181 7.91 8.53 -2.15
CA LEU A 181 7.65 7.47 -3.12
C LEU A 181 6.68 6.44 -2.54
N LEU A 182 6.79 6.11 -1.25
CA LEU A 182 5.84 5.23 -0.57
C LEU A 182 4.45 5.87 -0.45
N LEU A 183 4.35 7.18 -0.19
CA LEU A 183 3.07 7.91 -0.16
C LEU A 183 2.41 7.92 -1.54
N ALA A 184 3.18 8.26 -2.58
CA ALA A 184 2.72 8.25 -3.97
C ALA A 184 2.28 6.85 -4.42
N GLU A 185 3.02 5.82 -3.99
CA GLU A 185 2.68 4.43 -4.28
C GLU A 185 1.39 3.99 -3.56
N ALA A 186 1.14 4.47 -2.34
CA ALA A 186 -0.13 4.25 -1.65
C ALA A 186 -1.31 4.88 -2.42
N VAL A 187 -1.16 6.13 -2.90
CA VAL A 187 -2.16 6.79 -3.74
C VAL A 187 -2.43 5.98 -5.01
N ARG A 188 -1.38 5.58 -5.72
CA ARG A 188 -1.47 4.76 -6.95
C ARG A 188 -2.18 3.43 -6.71
N ALA A 189 -1.87 2.74 -5.61
CA ALA A 189 -2.51 1.48 -5.25
C ALA A 189 -4.02 1.66 -5.01
N LEU A 190 -4.43 2.76 -4.37
CA LEU A 190 -5.83 3.08 -4.10
C LEU A 190 -6.60 3.45 -5.38
N GLU A 191 -5.95 4.10 -6.35
CA GLU A 191 -6.55 4.38 -7.66
C GLU A 191 -6.81 3.09 -8.45
N ILE A 192 -5.85 2.18 -8.48
CA ILE A 192 -6.04 0.85 -9.10
C ILE A 192 -7.20 0.12 -8.44
N TYR A 193 -7.30 0.20 -7.11
CA TYR A 193 -8.37 -0.44 -6.38
C TYR A 193 -9.75 0.18 -6.67
N ASP A 194 -9.85 1.51 -6.76
CA ASP A 194 -11.11 2.18 -7.12
C ASP A 194 -11.59 1.79 -8.53
N ILE A 195 -10.67 1.73 -9.50
CA ILE A 195 -10.97 1.28 -10.87
C ILE A 195 -11.51 -0.16 -10.84
N TRP A 196 -10.82 -1.05 -10.14
CA TRP A 196 -11.23 -2.45 -9.99
C TRP A 196 -12.61 -2.60 -9.35
N LEU A 197 -12.91 -1.80 -8.31
CA LEU A 197 -14.23 -1.79 -7.66
C LEU A 197 -15.31 -1.29 -8.64
N HIS A 198 -15.00 -0.25 -9.42
CA HIS A 198 -15.91 0.29 -10.42
C HIS A 198 -16.24 -0.72 -11.53
N GLU A 199 -15.23 -1.44 -12.03
CA GLU A 199 -15.42 -2.51 -13.02
C GLU A 199 -16.29 -3.64 -12.48
N ARG A 200 -16.05 -4.09 -11.25
CA ARG A 200 -16.90 -5.12 -10.62
C ARG A 200 -18.34 -4.66 -10.41
N LEU A 201 -18.55 -3.41 -10.00
CA LEU A 201 -19.89 -2.82 -9.91
C LEU A 201 -20.61 -2.83 -11.25
N ARG A 202 -19.89 -2.49 -12.33
CA ARG A 202 -20.45 -2.50 -13.69
C ARG A 202 -20.83 -3.91 -14.13
N LEU A 203 -19.97 -4.90 -13.90
CA LEU A 203 -20.24 -6.30 -14.24
C LEU A 203 -21.41 -6.88 -13.44
N GLY A 204 -21.53 -6.55 -12.15
CA GLY A 204 -22.65 -7.00 -11.31
C GLY A 204 -24.01 -6.54 -11.82
N ARG A 205 -24.10 -5.35 -12.45
CA ARG A 205 -25.34 -4.83 -13.05
C ARG A 205 -25.74 -5.50 -14.37
N LEU A 206 -24.82 -6.21 -15.03
CA LEU A 206 -25.10 -6.89 -16.29
C LEU A 206 -25.63 -8.31 -16.07
N VAL A 207 -25.46 -8.88 -14.88
CA VAL A 207 -25.77 -10.29 -14.57
C VAL A 207 -27.03 -10.44 -13.70
N GLY A 208 -27.48 -9.36 -13.04
CA GLY A 208 -28.70 -9.35 -12.22
C GLY A 208 -29.85 -8.65 -12.91
#